data_AF-A0A922LGL1-F1
#
_entry.id   AF-A0A922LGL1-F1
#
_cell.length_a   1.000
_cell.length_b   1.000
_cell.length_c   1.000
_cell.angle_alpha   90.00
_cell.angle_beta   90.00
_cell.angle_gamma   90.00
#
_symmetry.space_group_name_H-M   'P 1'
#
loop_
_entity.id
_entity.type
_entity.pdbx_description
1 polymer ?
#
loop_
_entity_poly.entity_id
_entity_poly.type
_entity_poly.pdbx_seq_one_letter_code
_entity_poly.pdbx_strand_id
1 'polypeptide(L)'
;MSPPSFQLMPFWFDNIEAWFCYAEANFHGHGVNDTRAQFLSVFKALPREFNRYVTPSMFTSDVSEPYENLKRSILKRGDLTDRQRLDQLFINIDLQHGFATDILQRMREVIGPRTFDKGLFKQLFLSKLPQQVKVVLVSFQNNALGELAASADRILEITKPSTTEVFSVKEMPQTTQNDITELCHTLTRYLNLRNDLNRSHTPRRSISRKRSVSRPRETDNPDWCWYHNQYGKSSRNCRKPCNFPISKPTD
;
A
#
# COMPACT_ATOMS: atom_id res chain seq x y z
N MET A 1 14.34 -18.99 50.97
CA MET A 1 14.46 -17.92 49.97
C MET A 1 13.07 -17.69 49.39
N SER A 2 12.48 -16.52 49.63
CA SER A 2 11.22 -16.16 48.98
C SER A 2 11.46 -16.04 47.47
N PRO A 3 10.56 -16.53 46.60
CA PRO A 3 10.71 -16.35 45.17
C PRO A 3 10.76 -14.83 44.86
N PRO A 4 11.54 -14.40 43.87
CA PRO A 4 11.60 -12.99 43.50
C PRO A 4 10.19 -12.51 43.17
N SER A 5 9.80 -11.39 43.80
CA SER A 5 8.49 -10.77 43.60
C SER A 5 8.35 -10.35 42.13
N PHE A 6 7.45 -11.02 41.42
CA PHE A 6 7.12 -10.70 40.04
C PHE A 6 6.40 -9.34 39.97
N GLN A 7 7.02 -8.34 39.33
CA GLN A 7 6.44 -7.02 39.14
C GLN A 7 6.80 -6.46 37.76
N LEU A 8 5.78 -5.99 37.03
CA LEU A 8 5.96 -5.32 35.74
C LEU A 8 6.49 -3.90 35.93
N MET A 9 7.24 -3.41 34.94
CA MET A 9 7.65 -2.01 34.89
C MET A 9 6.44 -1.07 34.78
N PRO A 10 6.60 0.20 35.17
CA PRO A 10 5.59 1.23 34.95
C PRO A 10 5.14 1.28 33.49
N PHE A 11 3.86 1.59 33.28
CA PHE A 11 3.25 1.63 31.96
C PHE A 11 3.84 2.73 31.06
N TRP A 12 4.10 2.40 29.79
CA TRP A 12 4.67 3.32 28.80
C TRP A 12 3.58 3.92 27.91
N PHE A 13 3.25 5.20 28.13
CA PHE A 13 2.24 5.91 27.35
C PHE A 13 2.68 6.26 25.92
N ASP A 14 3.99 6.33 25.69
CA ASP A 14 4.65 6.62 24.42
C ASP A 14 4.73 5.38 23.51
N ASN A 15 4.89 4.19 24.09
CA ASN A 15 4.91 2.94 23.33
C ASN A 15 4.23 1.78 24.08
N ILE A 16 2.90 1.77 23.99
CA ILE A 16 2.04 0.76 24.63
C ILE A 16 2.36 -0.65 24.08
N GLU A 17 2.61 -0.78 22.77
CA GLU A 17 2.96 -2.06 22.14
C GLU A 17 4.26 -2.63 22.69
N ALA A 18 5.33 -1.82 22.74
CA ALA A 18 6.61 -2.25 23.29
C ALA A 18 6.51 -2.63 24.77
N TRP A 19 5.66 -1.95 25.54
CA TRP A 19 5.40 -2.31 26.94
C TRP A 19 4.74 -3.69 27.06
N PHE A 20 3.77 -4.01 26.19
CA PHE A 20 3.19 -5.37 26.16
C PHE A 20 4.20 -6.43 25.74
N CYS A 21 5.06 -6.16 24.73
CA CYS A 21 6.13 -7.07 24.37
C CYS A 21 7.10 -7.32 25.54
N TYR A 22 7.45 -6.28 26.29
CA TYR A 22 8.25 -6.42 27.50
C TYR A 22 7.55 -7.26 28.56
N ALA A 23 6.27 -6.98 28.83
CA ALA A 23 5.49 -7.73 29.81
C ALA A 23 5.42 -9.22 29.47
N GLU A 24 5.22 -9.56 28.19
CA GLU A 24 5.18 -10.93 27.68
C GLU A 24 6.51 -11.65 27.81
N ALA A 25 7.61 -10.98 27.46
CA ALA A 25 8.95 -11.51 27.69
C ALA A 25 9.22 -11.77 29.19
N ASN A 26 8.73 -10.88 30.04
CA ASN A 26 8.87 -11.01 31.50
C ASN A 26 8.02 -12.16 32.05
N PHE A 27 6.77 -12.33 31.59
CA PHE A 27 5.92 -13.48 31.93
C PHE A 27 6.59 -14.79 31.54
N HIS A 28 7.12 -14.86 30.32
CA HIS A 28 7.83 -16.04 29.82
C HIS A 28 9.07 -16.36 30.67
N GLY A 29 9.89 -15.34 30.98
CA GLY A 29 11.11 -15.50 31.79
C GLY A 29 10.85 -15.94 33.23
N HIS A 30 9.69 -15.62 33.79
CA HIS A 30 9.29 -16.02 35.15
C HIS A 30 8.33 -17.21 35.19
N GLY A 31 8.03 -17.84 34.05
CA GLY A 31 7.13 -19.00 33.97
C GLY A 31 5.66 -18.69 34.28
N VAL A 32 5.22 -17.45 34.10
CA VAL A 32 3.83 -17.03 34.30
C VAL A 32 3.01 -17.42 33.07
N ASN A 33 2.57 -18.67 33.02
CA ASN A 33 1.77 -19.22 31.92
C ASN A 33 0.25 -19.09 32.13
N ASP A 34 -0.17 -18.83 33.37
CA ASP A 34 -1.57 -18.61 33.70
C ASP A 34 -2.05 -17.26 33.16
N THR A 35 -2.94 -17.29 32.18
CA THR A 35 -3.52 -16.10 31.54
C THR A 35 -4.24 -15.20 32.56
N ARG A 36 -4.76 -15.78 33.65
CA ARG A 36 -5.39 -15.04 34.73
C ARG A 36 -4.36 -14.25 35.55
N ALA A 37 -3.25 -14.88 35.91
CA ALA A 37 -2.12 -14.21 36.57
C ALA A 37 -1.51 -13.10 35.70
N GLN A 38 -1.39 -13.32 34.38
CA GLN A 38 -0.94 -12.30 33.43
C GLN A 38 -1.89 -11.10 33.40
N PHE A 39 -3.21 -11.34 33.29
CA PHE A 39 -4.24 -10.30 33.34
C PHE A 39 -4.15 -9.47 34.62
N LEU A 40 -4.09 -10.11 35.80
CA LEU A 40 -4.02 -9.40 37.08
C LEU A 40 -2.74 -8.58 37.20
N SER A 41 -1.63 -9.08 36.67
CA SER A 41 -0.34 -8.38 36.68
C SER A 41 -0.36 -7.12 35.83
N VAL A 42 -0.88 -7.22 34.60
CA VAL A 42 -1.08 -6.06 33.72
C VAL A 42 -2.08 -5.09 34.35
N PHE A 43 -3.21 -5.58 34.86
CA PHE A 43 -4.22 -4.74 35.50
C PHE A 43 -3.64 -3.89 36.64
N LYS A 44 -2.78 -4.48 37.48
CA LYS A 44 -2.11 -3.76 38.57
C LYS A 44 -1.12 -2.69 38.07
N ALA A 45 -0.48 -2.93 36.92
CA ALA A 45 0.48 -2.00 36.34
C ALA A 45 -0.18 -0.89 35.50
N LEU A 46 -1.47 -1.04 35.15
CA LEU A 46 -2.18 -0.08 34.32
C LEU A 46 -2.55 1.21 35.05
N PRO A 47 -2.38 2.38 34.40
CA PRO A 47 -2.89 3.64 34.90
C PRO A 47 -4.43 3.64 35.01
N ARG A 48 -4.96 4.38 35.99
CA ARG A 48 -6.42 4.49 36.24
C ARG A 48 -7.25 4.88 35.01
N GLU A 49 -6.65 5.62 34.08
CA GLU A 49 -7.30 6.06 32.84
C GLU A 49 -7.78 4.89 31.95
N PHE A 50 -7.18 3.71 32.14
CA PHE A 50 -7.50 2.49 31.42
C PHE A 50 -8.51 1.58 32.15
N ASN A 51 -8.90 1.89 33.39
CA ASN A 51 -9.85 1.07 34.15
C ASN A 51 -11.21 0.92 33.45
N ARG A 52 -11.62 1.91 32.66
CA ARG A 52 -12.87 1.86 31.88
C ARG A 52 -12.90 0.78 30.80
N TYR A 53 -11.74 0.23 30.42
CA TYR A 53 -11.61 -0.86 29.44
C TYR A 53 -11.65 -2.24 30.09
N VAL A 54 -11.61 -2.27 31.42
CA VAL A 54 -11.67 -3.49 32.19
C VAL A 54 -13.12 -3.70 32.58
N THR A 55 -13.81 -4.59 31.88
CA THR A 55 -15.20 -4.92 32.24
C THR A 55 -15.21 -5.80 33.49
N PRO A 56 -16.25 -5.71 34.34
CA PRO A 56 -16.40 -6.61 35.48
C PRO A 56 -16.36 -8.09 35.09
N SER A 57 -16.85 -8.44 33.89
CA SER A 57 -16.77 -9.79 33.33
C SER A 57 -15.33 -10.26 33.09
N MET A 58 -14.36 -9.38 32.84
CA MET A 58 -12.96 -9.81 32.75
C MET A 58 -12.42 -10.34 34.08
N PHE A 59 -13.10 -10.09 35.20
CA PHE A 59 -12.76 -10.64 36.52
C PHE A 59 -13.46 -11.97 36.84
N THR A 60 -14.33 -12.49 35.98
CA THR A 60 -15.01 -13.77 36.22
C THR A 60 -14.23 -14.93 35.58
N SER A 61 -14.42 -16.15 36.08
CA SER A 61 -13.66 -17.36 35.69
C SER A 61 -14.13 -17.99 34.38
N ASP A 62 -15.22 -17.50 33.80
CA ASP A 62 -15.86 -17.94 32.56
C ASP A 62 -15.30 -17.25 31.31
N VAL A 63 -14.52 -16.19 31.46
CA VAL A 63 -13.91 -15.48 30.33
C VAL A 63 -12.68 -16.23 29.81
N SER A 64 -12.76 -16.68 28.56
CA SER A 64 -11.61 -17.18 27.81
C SER A 64 -10.64 -16.03 27.51
N GLU A 65 -9.35 -16.25 27.77
CA GLU A 65 -8.24 -15.35 27.45
C GLU A 65 -8.40 -13.89 27.97
N PRO A 66 -8.53 -13.69 29.30
CA PRO A 66 -8.76 -12.36 29.88
C PRO A 66 -7.62 -11.37 29.56
N TYR A 67 -6.38 -11.85 29.49
CA TYR A 67 -5.21 -11.04 29.12
C TYR A 67 -5.30 -10.51 27.69
N GLU A 68 -5.58 -11.37 26.71
CA GLU A 68 -5.67 -10.98 25.30
C GLU A 68 -6.81 -10.00 25.05
N ASN A 69 -7.94 -10.20 25.73
CA ASN A 69 -9.08 -9.29 25.64
C ASN A 69 -8.75 -7.89 26.20
N LEU A 70 -8.00 -7.84 27.32
CA LEU A 70 -7.52 -6.58 27.89
C LEU A 70 -6.50 -5.88 26.97
N LYS A 71 -5.48 -6.62 26.50
CA LYS A 71 -4.45 -6.13 25.58
C LYS A 71 -5.07 -5.52 24.33
N ARG A 72 -5.99 -6.24 23.68
CA ARG A 72 -6.71 -5.79 22.47
C ARG A 72 -7.52 -4.51 22.74
N SER A 73 -8.17 -4.40 23.89
CA SER A 73 -8.97 -3.24 24.27
C SER A 73 -8.12 -1.99 24.49
N ILE A 74 -6.95 -2.15 25.12
CA ILE A 74 -6.01 -1.06 25.39
C ILE A 74 -5.35 -0.57 24.11
N LEU A 75 -4.85 -1.49 23.26
CA LEU A 75 -4.21 -1.15 21.99
C LEU A 75 -5.18 -0.40 21.07
N LYS A 76 -6.41 -0.90 20.92
CA LYS A 76 -7.45 -0.24 20.12
C LYS A 76 -7.73 1.21 20.55
N ARG A 77 -7.64 1.52 21.85
CA ARG A 77 -7.84 2.89 22.34
C ARG A 77 -6.62 3.78 22.12
N GLY A 78 -5.41 3.23 22.14
CA GLY A 78 -4.21 3.93 21.69
C GLY A 78 -4.43 4.51 20.30
N ASP A 79 -4.87 3.66 19.36
CA ASP A 79 -5.17 4.06 17.98
C ASP A 79 -6.25 5.14 17.89
N LEU A 80 -7.35 4.99 18.65
CA LEU A 80 -8.44 5.97 18.65
C LEU A 80 -8.00 7.33 19.21
N THR A 81 -7.18 7.33 20.26
CA THR A 81 -6.66 8.56 20.87
C THR A 81 -5.69 9.26 19.93
N ASP A 82 -4.83 8.51 19.25
CA ASP A 82 -3.91 9.05 18.26
C ASP A 82 -4.64 9.58 17.03
N ARG A 83 -5.69 8.89 16.56
CA ARG A 83 -6.58 9.41 15.51
C ARG A 83 -7.27 10.70 15.93
N GLN A 84 -7.77 10.79 17.16
CA GLN A 84 -8.35 12.02 17.70
C GLN A 84 -7.34 13.16 17.80
N ARG A 85 -6.10 12.88 18.23
CA ARG A 85 -5.02 13.86 18.28
C ARG A 85 -4.60 14.33 16.89
N LEU A 86 -4.54 13.41 15.92
CA LEU A 86 -4.31 13.75 14.51
C LEU A 86 -5.46 14.61 13.97
N ASP A 87 -6.72 14.21 14.19
CA ASP A 87 -7.88 14.98 13.76
C ASP A 87 -7.87 16.40 14.38
N GLN A 88 -7.51 16.54 15.66
CA GLN A 88 -7.31 17.84 16.31
C GLN A 88 -6.14 18.65 15.74
N LEU A 89 -4.98 18.02 15.50
CA LEU A 89 -3.85 18.65 14.81
C LEU A 89 -4.35 19.26 13.50
N PHE A 90 -5.15 18.52 12.74
CA PHE A 90 -5.65 18.95 11.45
C PHE A 90 -6.76 19.99 11.49
N ILE A 91 -7.57 20.07 12.55
CA ILE A 91 -8.53 21.17 12.73
C ILE A 91 -7.79 22.50 12.91
N ASN A 92 -6.61 22.46 13.55
CA ASN A 92 -5.81 23.64 13.87
C ASN A 92 -4.76 23.98 12.79
N ILE A 93 -4.64 23.18 11.73
CA ILE A 93 -3.72 23.47 10.63
C ILE A 93 -4.45 24.33 9.60
N ASP A 94 -4.03 25.59 9.48
CA ASP A 94 -4.41 26.45 8.37
C ASP A 94 -3.46 26.21 7.18
N LEU A 95 -3.96 25.52 6.16
CA LEU A 95 -3.25 25.24 4.91
C LEU A 95 -3.02 26.49 4.05
N GLN A 96 -3.60 27.64 4.42
CA GLN A 96 -3.41 28.86 3.65
C GLN A 96 -1.95 29.37 3.69
N HIS A 97 -1.17 28.97 4.70
CA HIS A 97 0.21 29.47 4.88
C HIS A 97 1.27 28.38 5.13
N GLY A 98 0.88 27.11 5.34
CA GLY A 98 1.81 26.01 5.67
C GLY A 98 2.14 25.09 4.49
N PHE A 99 3.37 24.54 4.48
CA PHE A 99 3.77 23.51 3.53
C PHE A 99 3.25 22.13 3.98
N ALA A 100 2.89 21.28 3.02
CA ALA A 100 2.51 19.89 3.24
C ALA A 100 3.63 19.07 3.90
N THR A 101 4.91 19.41 3.69
CA THR A 101 6.03 18.84 4.45
C THR A 101 5.98 19.18 5.94
N ASP A 102 5.64 20.40 6.31
CA ASP A 102 5.46 20.81 7.71
C ASP A 102 4.33 20.04 8.37
N ILE A 103 3.23 19.83 7.64
CA ILE A 103 2.09 19.05 8.11
C ILE A 103 2.51 17.60 8.36
N LEU A 104 3.23 17.00 7.41
CA LEU A 104 3.73 15.64 7.57
C LEU A 104 4.65 15.52 8.79
N GLN A 105 5.50 16.53 9.04
CA GLN A 105 6.39 16.56 10.19
C GLN A 105 5.62 16.65 11.51
N ARG A 106 4.65 17.56 11.61
CA ARG A 106 3.77 17.68 12.79
C ARG A 106 2.94 16.42 13.04
N MET A 107 2.47 15.75 11.98
CA MET A 107 1.77 14.46 12.10
C MET A 107 2.68 13.39 12.70
N ARG A 108 3.96 13.33 12.30
CA ARG A 108 4.94 12.40 12.87
C ARG A 108 5.21 12.71 14.34
N GLU A 109 5.27 13.98 14.73
CA GLU A 109 5.46 14.40 16.11
C GLU A 109 4.28 14.00 17.01
N VAL A 110 3.04 14.11 16.53
CA VAL A 110 1.84 13.71 17.27
C VAL A 110 1.76 12.19 17.47
N ILE A 111 2.16 11.41 16.46
CA ILE A 111 2.19 9.95 16.55
C ILE A 111 3.38 9.47 17.38
N GLY A 112 4.51 10.18 17.31
CA GLY A 112 5.74 9.80 18.00
C GLY A 112 6.38 8.53 17.40
N PRO A 113 7.14 7.75 18.18
CA PRO A 113 7.82 6.53 17.71
C PRO A 113 6.88 5.36 17.41
N ARG A 114 5.56 5.56 17.48
CA ARG A 114 4.56 4.51 17.27
C ARG A 114 4.44 4.13 15.80
N THR A 115 4.28 2.83 15.55
CA THR A 115 4.03 2.28 14.22
C THR A 115 2.57 2.44 13.84
N PHE A 116 2.24 3.54 13.14
CA PHE A 116 0.94 3.67 12.48
C PHE A 116 0.89 2.83 11.21
N ASP A 117 -0.29 2.30 10.86
CA ASP A 117 -0.47 1.68 9.54
C ASP A 117 -0.11 2.69 8.44
N LYS A 118 0.87 2.33 7.60
CA LYS A 118 1.42 3.23 6.57
C LYS A 118 0.34 3.64 5.56
N GLY A 119 -0.63 2.76 5.30
CA GLY A 119 -1.75 3.02 4.39
C GLY A 119 -2.72 4.05 4.96
N LEU A 120 -3.17 3.84 6.20
CA LEU A 120 -4.06 4.76 6.91
C LEU A 120 -3.40 6.12 7.13
N PHE A 121 -2.12 6.14 7.54
CA PHE A 121 -1.38 7.39 7.75
C PHE A 121 -1.27 8.21 6.45
N LYS A 122 -1.00 7.53 5.33
CA LYS A 122 -0.97 8.13 3.99
C LYS A 122 -2.33 8.65 3.56
N GLN A 123 -3.39 7.87 3.77
CA GLN A 123 -4.76 8.28 3.44
C GLN A 123 -5.17 9.51 4.26
N LEU A 124 -4.85 9.54 5.56
CA LEU A 124 -5.08 10.66 6.46
C LEU A 124 -4.36 11.92 5.97
N PHE A 125 -3.07 11.83 5.66
CA PHE A 125 -2.30 12.93 5.11
C PHE A 125 -2.91 13.50 3.83
N LEU A 126 -3.20 12.62 2.85
CA LEU A 126 -3.77 13.04 1.57
C LEU A 126 -5.13 13.70 1.76
N SER A 127 -5.98 13.21 2.67
CA SER A 127 -7.32 13.75 2.91
C SER A 127 -7.34 15.25 3.24
N LYS A 128 -6.24 15.74 3.83
CA LYS A 128 -6.11 17.11 4.31
C LYS A 128 -5.60 18.07 3.27
N LEU A 129 -4.99 17.59 2.19
CA LEU A 129 -4.55 18.47 1.12
C LEU A 129 -5.75 19.08 0.37
N PRO A 130 -5.61 20.30 -0.19
CA PRO A 130 -6.62 20.88 -1.07
C PRO A 130 -6.97 19.95 -2.23
N GLN A 131 -8.22 20.03 -2.72
CA GLN A 131 -8.74 19.10 -3.73
C GLN A 131 -7.87 19.09 -4.99
N GLN A 132 -7.40 20.26 -5.45
CA GLN A 132 -6.52 20.39 -6.61
C GLN A 132 -5.20 19.64 -6.44
N VAL A 133 -4.63 19.65 -5.23
CA VAL A 133 -3.39 18.92 -4.93
C VAL A 133 -3.66 17.42 -4.87
N LYS A 134 -4.75 17.01 -4.22
CA LYS A 134 -5.15 15.60 -4.11
C LYS A 134 -5.30 14.94 -5.48
N VAL A 135 -5.98 15.60 -6.43
CA VAL A 135 -6.22 15.08 -7.78
C VAL A 135 -4.90 14.78 -8.50
N VAL A 136 -3.89 15.65 -8.38
CA VAL A 136 -2.58 15.42 -8.99
C VAL A 136 -1.83 14.28 -8.29
N LEU A 137 -1.88 14.22 -6.96
CA LEU A 137 -1.18 13.21 -6.16
C LEU A 137 -1.77 11.80 -6.26
N VAL A 138 -3.02 11.65 -6.72
CA VAL A 138 -3.64 10.33 -7.00
C VAL A 138 -2.86 9.54 -8.06
N SER A 139 -2.07 10.16 -8.93
CA SER A 139 -1.19 9.42 -9.86
C SER A 139 0.10 8.92 -9.22
N PHE A 140 0.42 9.39 -8.01
CA PHE A 140 1.69 9.14 -7.30
C PHE A 140 1.49 8.33 -6.00
N GLN A 141 0.38 7.61 -5.86
CA GLN A 141 0.02 6.85 -4.64
C GLN A 141 1.02 5.75 -4.27
N ASN A 142 1.94 5.37 -5.14
CA ASN A 142 2.98 4.37 -4.84
C ASN A 142 4.24 5.00 -4.23
N ASN A 143 4.36 6.32 -4.29
CA ASN A 143 5.54 7.03 -3.80
C ASN A 143 5.60 7.06 -2.28
N ALA A 144 6.80 7.29 -1.74
CA ALA A 144 6.95 7.46 -0.30
C ALA A 144 6.18 8.69 0.18
N LEU A 145 5.69 8.66 1.42
CA LEU A 145 4.86 9.75 1.95
C LEU A 145 5.60 11.10 1.98
N GLY A 146 6.91 11.09 2.21
CA GLY A 146 7.75 12.30 2.13
C GLY A 146 7.83 12.87 0.71
N GLU A 147 7.89 12.02 -0.32
CA GLU A 147 7.93 12.46 -1.71
C GLU A 147 6.58 13.07 -2.15
N LEU A 148 5.48 12.53 -1.61
CA LEU A 148 4.15 13.09 -1.82
C LEU A 148 4.01 14.47 -1.16
N ALA A 149 4.54 14.64 0.05
CA ALA A 149 4.54 15.94 0.72
C ALA A 149 5.37 16.98 -0.04
N ALA A 150 6.59 16.64 -0.47
CA ALA A 150 7.41 17.55 -1.29
C ALA A 150 6.75 17.87 -2.65
N SER A 151 6.00 16.93 -3.22
CA SER A 151 5.24 17.17 -4.45
C SER A 151 4.03 18.07 -4.21
N ALA A 152 3.34 17.89 -3.09
CA ALA A 152 2.25 18.77 -2.66
C ALA A 152 2.73 20.22 -2.51
N ASP A 153 3.90 20.44 -1.91
CA ASP A 153 4.48 21.77 -1.72
C ASP A 153 4.70 22.49 -3.05
N ARG A 154 5.31 21.81 -4.02
CA ARG A 154 5.52 22.35 -5.37
C ARG A 154 4.21 22.72 -6.05
N ILE A 155 3.17 21.89 -5.91
CA ILE A 155 1.85 22.19 -6.48
C ILE A 155 1.23 23.41 -5.79
N LEU A 156 1.31 23.48 -4.47
CA LEU A 156 0.81 24.60 -3.68
C LEU A 156 1.53 25.90 -4.05
N GLU A 157 2.85 25.88 -4.25
CA GLU A 157 3.60 27.04 -4.73
C GLU A 157 3.14 27.53 -6.11
N ILE A 158 2.88 26.61 -7.04
CA ILE A 158 2.39 26.96 -8.39
C ILE A 158 0.97 27.52 -8.34
N THR A 159 0.12 27.02 -7.41
CA THR A 159 -1.28 27.43 -7.28
C THR A 159 -1.51 28.59 -6.32
N LYS A 160 -0.46 29.12 -5.66
CA LYS A 160 -0.57 30.34 -4.86
C LYS A 160 -1.00 31.48 -5.79
N PRO A 161 -2.12 32.17 -5.51
CA PRO A 161 -2.48 33.36 -6.26
C PRO A 161 -1.39 34.41 -6.01
N SER A 162 -0.68 34.81 -7.06
CA SER A 162 0.25 35.92 -6.98
C SER A 162 -0.55 37.17 -6.62
N THR A 163 -0.45 37.64 -5.38
CA THR A 163 -0.83 39.01 -5.03
C THR A 163 0.19 39.95 -5.65
N THR A 164 0.13 40.10 -6.97
CA THR A 164 0.65 41.30 -7.64
C THR A 164 -0.24 42.45 -7.21
N GLU A 165 0.27 43.29 -6.33
CA GLU A 165 -0.24 44.64 -6.11
C GLU A 165 -0.44 45.31 -7.48
N VAL A 166 -1.66 45.74 -7.74
CA VAL A 166 -2.11 46.26 -9.03
C VAL A 166 -1.44 47.62 -9.28
N PHE A 167 -0.31 47.62 -10.00
CA PHE A 167 0.07 48.76 -10.81
C PHE A 167 -0.59 48.60 -12.19
N SER A 168 -1.60 49.43 -12.42
CA SER A 168 -2.30 49.58 -13.69
C SER A 168 -1.34 49.93 -14.82
N VAL A 169 -1.10 49.00 -15.77
CA VAL A 169 -0.92 49.29 -17.21
C VAL A 169 -1.26 48.04 -18.05
N LYS A 170 -2.20 48.23 -18.98
CA LYS A 170 -2.57 47.48 -20.21
C LYS A 170 -2.66 45.95 -20.19
N GLU A 171 -3.88 45.49 -20.51
CA GLU A 171 -4.30 44.16 -20.96
C GLU A 171 -3.16 43.18 -21.32
N MET A 172 -3.04 42.16 -20.48
CA MET A 172 -2.62 40.82 -20.90
C MET A 172 -3.83 39.89 -20.82
N PRO A 173 -3.99 38.89 -21.71
CA PRO A 173 -5.18 38.07 -21.76
C PRO A 173 -5.26 37.23 -20.48
N GLN A 174 -6.30 37.48 -19.69
CA GLN A 174 -6.58 36.71 -18.50
C GLN A 174 -6.84 35.25 -18.91
N THR A 175 -5.91 34.37 -18.56
CA THR A 175 -6.08 32.93 -18.69
C THR A 175 -7.23 32.53 -17.77
N THR A 176 -8.36 32.19 -18.36
CA THR A 176 -9.59 31.88 -17.63
C THR A 176 -9.43 30.56 -16.88
N GLN A 177 -10.23 30.34 -15.84
CA GLN A 177 -10.25 29.08 -15.09
C GLN A 177 -10.38 27.85 -16.00
N ASN A 178 -11.03 28.02 -17.15
CA ASN A 178 -11.19 26.99 -18.18
C ASN A 178 -9.86 26.59 -18.83
N ASP A 179 -8.99 27.57 -19.11
CA ASP A 179 -7.67 27.36 -19.70
C ASP A 179 -6.75 26.61 -18.73
N ILE A 180 -6.86 26.89 -17.42
CA ILE A 180 -6.14 26.14 -16.39
C ILE A 180 -6.66 24.71 -16.29
N THR A 181 -7.98 24.50 -16.35
CA THR A 181 -8.54 23.14 -16.35
C THR A 181 -8.13 22.36 -17.59
N GLU A 182 -8.06 23.00 -18.76
CA GLU A 182 -7.63 22.38 -20.00
C GLU A 182 -6.15 22.02 -19.97
N LEU A 183 -5.31 22.89 -19.39
CA LEU A 183 -3.90 22.62 -19.16
C LEU A 183 -3.70 21.45 -18.18
N CYS A 184 -4.44 21.43 -17.07
CA CYS A 184 -4.43 20.33 -16.12
C CYS A 184 -4.83 19.00 -16.79
N HIS A 185 -5.92 19.00 -17.56
CA HIS A 185 -6.36 17.80 -18.30
C HIS A 185 -5.32 17.33 -19.34
N THR A 186 -4.67 18.27 -20.02
CA THR A 186 -3.63 17.97 -21.00
C THR A 186 -2.39 17.38 -20.34
N LEU A 187 -1.96 17.94 -19.21
CA LEU A 187 -0.86 17.40 -18.41
C LEU A 187 -1.19 16.02 -17.83
N THR A 188 -2.40 15.80 -17.34
CA THR A 188 -2.87 14.48 -16.87
C THR A 188 -2.81 13.44 -17.99
N ARG A 189 -3.27 13.79 -19.20
CA ARG A 189 -3.21 12.90 -20.36
C ARG A 189 -1.77 12.56 -20.75
N TYR A 190 -0.89 13.55 -20.76
CA TYR A 190 0.53 13.34 -21.07
C TYR A 190 1.24 12.44 -20.05
N LEU A 191 0.98 12.66 -18.75
CA LEU A 191 1.57 11.85 -17.68
C LEU A 191 1.04 10.42 -17.68
N ASN A 192 -0.24 10.20 -17.98
CA ASN A 192 -0.80 8.86 -18.13
C ASN A 192 -0.14 8.11 -19.28
N LEU A 193 0.04 8.76 -20.43
CA LEU A 193 0.73 8.17 -21.58
C LEU A 193 2.18 7.81 -21.25
N ARG A 194 2.88 8.69 -20.54
CA ARG A 194 4.26 8.43 -20.07
C ARG A 194 4.32 7.28 -19.07
N ASN A 195 3.33 7.16 -18.19
CA ASN A 195 3.25 6.06 -17.23
C ASN A 195 2.94 4.72 -17.92
N ASP A 196 2.12 4.70 -18.96
CA ASP A 196 1.88 3.50 -19.77
C ASP A 196 3.14 3.06 -20.53
N LEU A 197 3.92 4.01 -21.05
CA LEU A 197 5.23 3.74 -21.67
C LEU A 197 6.25 3.22 -20.65
N ASN A 198 6.28 3.78 -19.44
CA ASN A 198 7.13 3.28 -18.36
C ASN A 198 6.68 1.91 -17.82
N ARG A 199 5.37 1.63 -17.77
CA ARG A 199 4.83 0.29 -17.48
C ARG A 199 5.23 -0.73 -18.55
N SER A 200 5.39 -0.28 -19.79
CA SER A 200 5.82 -1.11 -20.91
C SER A 200 7.32 -1.46 -20.86
N HIS A 201 8.10 -0.84 -19.97
CA HIS A 201 9.52 -1.11 -19.74
C HIS A 201 9.82 -2.14 -18.65
N THR A 202 8.81 -2.83 -18.10
CA THR A 202 9.09 -4.10 -17.41
C THR A 202 9.59 -5.12 -18.45
N PRO A 203 10.74 -5.78 -18.26
CA PRO A 203 11.20 -6.82 -19.17
C PRO A 203 10.08 -7.86 -19.29
N ARG A 204 9.53 -8.03 -20.50
CA ARG A 204 8.55 -9.06 -20.81
C ARG A 204 9.07 -10.38 -20.26
N ARG A 205 8.48 -10.85 -19.16
CA ARG A 205 8.55 -12.25 -18.77
C ARG A 205 8.19 -13.06 -20.01
N SER A 206 9.13 -13.90 -20.41
CA SER A 206 9.10 -14.83 -21.51
C SER A 206 7.70 -15.42 -21.70
N ILE A 207 6.96 -14.88 -22.67
CA ILE A 207 5.82 -15.58 -23.26
C ILE A 207 6.40 -16.85 -23.88
N SER A 208 6.07 -17.96 -23.23
CA SER A 208 6.23 -19.32 -23.74
C SER A 208 6.04 -19.33 -25.25
N ARG A 209 7.07 -19.75 -25.99
CA ARG A 209 7.03 -19.97 -27.43
C ARG A 209 5.84 -20.87 -27.72
N LYS A 210 4.73 -20.29 -28.19
CA LYS A 210 3.63 -21.05 -28.76
C LYS A 210 4.23 -21.81 -29.95
N ARG A 211 4.33 -23.14 -29.80
CA ARG A 211 4.68 -24.07 -30.88
C ARG A 211 3.83 -23.69 -32.09
N SER A 212 4.49 -23.39 -33.19
CA SER A 212 3.87 -23.18 -34.50
C SER A 212 2.93 -24.35 -34.80
N VAL A 213 1.64 -24.04 -34.92
CA VAL A 213 0.61 -24.96 -35.39
C VAL A 213 1.03 -25.42 -36.78
N SER A 214 1.34 -26.71 -36.91
CA SER A 214 1.62 -27.33 -38.21
C SER A 214 0.38 -27.18 -39.10
N ARG A 215 0.58 -26.71 -40.34
CA ARG A 215 -0.47 -26.65 -41.36
C ARG A 215 -1.18 -28.01 -41.46
N PRO A 216 -2.51 -28.04 -41.65
CA PRO A 216 -3.23 -29.29 -41.89
C PRO A 216 -2.58 -30.04 -43.06
N ARG A 217 -2.44 -31.35 -42.94
CA ARG A 217 -1.95 -32.22 -44.01
C ARG A 217 -3.00 -32.28 -45.11
N GLU A 218 -2.57 -32.30 -46.38
CA GLU A 218 -3.50 -32.44 -47.51
C GLU A 218 -4.19 -33.80 -47.51
N THR A 219 -3.53 -34.84 -46.98
CA THR A 219 -4.11 -36.16 -46.76
C THR A 219 -3.58 -36.76 -45.45
N ASP A 220 -4.38 -37.56 -44.74
CA ASP A 220 -3.94 -38.27 -43.53
C ASP A 220 -4.06 -39.79 -43.72
N ASN A 221 -3.19 -40.34 -44.59
CA ASN A 221 -3.10 -41.78 -44.79
C ASN A 221 -2.04 -42.37 -43.83
N PRO A 222 -2.39 -43.34 -42.96
CA PRO A 222 -1.45 -43.92 -42.01
C PRO A 222 -0.32 -44.74 -42.66
N ASP A 223 -0.49 -45.22 -43.89
CA ASP A 223 0.54 -45.97 -44.63
C ASP A 223 1.58 -45.07 -45.32
N TRP A 224 1.41 -43.75 -45.21
CA TRP A 224 2.28 -42.75 -45.82
C TRP A 224 3.11 -42.01 -44.77
N CYS A 225 4.37 -41.71 -45.10
CA CYS A 225 5.21 -40.93 -44.20
C CYS A 225 4.71 -39.49 -44.11
N TRP A 226 5.11 -38.81 -43.02
CA TRP A 226 4.77 -37.42 -42.77
C TRP A 226 4.98 -36.50 -43.97
N TYR A 227 6.07 -36.67 -44.73
CA TYR A 227 6.38 -35.84 -45.89
C TYR A 227 5.38 -36.04 -47.04
N HIS A 228 4.95 -37.28 -47.32
CA HIS A 228 3.96 -37.54 -48.36
C HIS A 228 2.55 -37.13 -47.93
N ASN A 229 2.20 -37.22 -46.64
CA ASN A 229 0.94 -36.66 -46.16
C ASN A 229 0.91 -35.13 -46.19
N GLN A 230 2.06 -34.47 -46.02
CA GLN A 230 2.16 -33.01 -46.03
C GLN A 230 2.27 -32.42 -47.44
N TYR A 231 2.96 -33.10 -48.36
CA TYR A 231 3.34 -32.54 -49.67
C TYR A 231 3.00 -33.44 -50.88
N GLY A 232 2.41 -34.61 -50.66
CA GLY A 232 2.03 -35.55 -51.73
C GLY A 232 3.19 -35.88 -52.67
N LYS A 233 2.90 -35.91 -53.99
CA LYS A 233 3.87 -36.21 -55.06
C LYS A 233 5.03 -35.20 -55.15
N SER A 234 4.87 -34.02 -54.56
CA SER A 234 5.91 -32.97 -54.56
C SER A 234 6.95 -33.15 -53.45
N SER A 235 6.78 -34.16 -52.58
CA SER A 235 7.78 -34.47 -51.56
C SER A 235 9.10 -34.93 -52.19
N ARG A 236 10.19 -34.26 -51.83
CA ARG A 236 11.55 -34.67 -52.23
C ARG A 236 12.15 -35.74 -51.31
N ASN A 237 11.53 -35.99 -50.16
CA ASN A 237 12.05 -36.91 -49.14
C ASN A 237 11.01 -37.96 -48.78
N CYS A 238 11.42 -39.23 -48.78
CA CYS A 238 10.61 -40.36 -48.32
C CYS A 238 11.29 -41.04 -47.12
N ARG A 239 10.51 -41.37 -46.09
CA ARG A 239 10.96 -42.17 -44.94
C ARG A 239 10.24 -43.51 -44.96
N LYS A 240 10.98 -44.62 -45.06
CA LYS A 240 10.42 -45.98 -45.03
C LYS A 240 10.04 -46.38 -43.60
N PRO A 241 9.03 -47.26 -43.41
CA PRO A 241 8.14 -47.82 -44.44
C PRO A 241 7.11 -46.78 -44.89
N CYS A 242 6.99 -46.56 -46.19
CA CYS A 242 6.01 -45.65 -46.78
C CYS A 242 5.55 -46.25 -48.10
N ASN A 243 4.24 -46.41 -48.27
CA ASN A 243 3.65 -47.07 -49.42
C ASN A 243 3.06 -46.06 -50.44
N PHE A 244 3.71 -44.90 -50.57
CA PHE A 244 3.25 -43.87 -51.51
C PHE A 244 3.60 -44.30 -52.94
N PRO A 245 2.64 -44.33 -53.88
CA PRO A 245 2.90 -44.79 -55.24
C PRO A 245 3.84 -43.81 -55.95
N ILE A 246 5.10 -44.23 -56.16
CA ILE A 246 6.08 -43.48 -56.94
C ILE A 246 5.72 -43.67 -58.41
N SER A 247 5.05 -42.69 -59.02
CA SER A 247 4.93 -42.65 -60.48
C SER A 247 6.30 -42.35 -61.07
N LYS A 248 7.01 -43.36 -61.57
CA LYS A 248 8.22 -43.14 -62.38
C LYS A 248 7.79 -42.49 -63.70
N PRO A 249 8.41 -41.38 -64.13
CA PRO A 249 8.22 -40.90 -65.50
C PRO A 249 8.79 -41.94 -66.46
N THR A 250 7.97 -42.38 -67.41
CA THR A 250 8.42 -43.00 -68.66
C THR A 250 9.15 -41.96 -69.49
N ASP A 251 10.24 -42.38 -70.16
CA ASP A 251 11.03 -41.60 -71.13
C ASP A 251 10.15 -40.81 -72.13
#